data_AF-A0A964PBG3-F1
#
_entry.id   AF-A0A964PBG3-F1
#
_cell.length_a   1.000
_cell.length_b   1.000
_cell.length_c   1.000
_cell.angle_alpha   90.00
_cell.angle_beta   90.00
_cell.angle_gamma   90.00
#
_symmetry.space_group_name_H-M   'P 1'
#
loop_
_entity.id
_entity.type
_entity.pdbx_description
1 polymer ?
#
loop_
_entity_poly.entity_id
_entity_poly.type
_entity_poly.pdbx_seq_one_letter_code
_entity_poly.pdbx_strand_id
1 'polypeptide(L)'
;MTRILAIPVIVLLVFLPSAAQDKKKPAPKNEPRVSFAVPLGAAPGKTTKLTIRGSNIEDAKEVKVLDGQGSAKILSKGKAGVPDKNPDKVGDTQIEIELKLNDKVVGAAVAIVVITPNGETKPHVILTQPAVPEKELNDGFPSAQAITLPIVVEGSIQRQQDVDVFKFEAKKGQKLFAEVLASRHGSPLDAILTLYDAKGQQLAVNDDFAKDHRDAKIEFVLPADGVYFLALIDAHDNGSNLHVYRLVVK
;
A
#
# COMPACT_ATOMS: atom_id res chain seq x y z
N MET A 1 -53.41 -60.30 33.45
CA MET A 1 -53.17 -59.05 34.20
C MET A 1 -51.69 -58.75 34.16
N THR A 2 -51.28 -57.94 33.17
CA THR A 2 -49.88 -57.65 32.83
C THR A 2 -49.47 -56.34 33.50
N ARG A 3 -48.45 -56.34 34.36
CA ARG A 3 -47.90 -55.11 34.97
C ARG A 3 -46.65 -54.70 34.19
N ILE A 4 -46.71 -53.52 33.57
CA ILE A 4 -45.61 -52.87 32.86
C ILE A 4 -44.84 -51.99 33.86
N LEU A 5 -43.53 -52.22 33.98
CA LEU A 5 -42.59 -51.37 34.71
C LEU A 5 -42.18 -50.19 33.82
N ALA A 6 -42.40 -48.96 34.28
CA ALA A 6 -41.91 -47.75 33.62
C ALA A 6 -40.50 -47.41 34.14
N ILE A 7 -39.52 -47.35 33.24
CA ILE A 7 -38.16 -46.87 33.52
C ILE A 7 -38.09 -45.39 33.12
N PRO A 8 -37.62 -44.46 33.99
CA PRO A 8 -37.50 -43.06 33.62
C PRO A 8 -36.26 -42.85 32.74
N VAL A 9 -36.46 -42.18 31.59
CA VAL A 9 -35.39 -41.71 30.72
C VAL A 9 -34.76 -40.45 31.33
N ILE A 10 -33.49 -40.53 31.71
CA ILE A 10 -32.69 -39.38 32.12
C ILE A 10 -32.14 -38.71 30.85
N VAL A 11 -32.61 -37.51 30.54
CA VAL A 11 -32.06 -36.67 29.47
C VAL A 11 -30.86 -35.91 30.03
N LEU A 12 -29.66 -36.31 29.63
CA LEU A 12 -28.42 -35.61 29.96
C LEU A 12 -28.22 -34.46 28.96
N LEU A 13 -28.51 -33.23 29.38
CA LEU A 13 -28.21 -32.01 28.61
C LEU A 13 -26.70 -31.74 28.67
N VAL A 14 -26.00 -31.99 27.56
CA VAL A 14 -24.60 -31.59 27.38
C VAL A 14 -24.56 -30.13 26.94
N PHE A 15 -24.09 -29.25 27.83
CA PHE A 15 -23.75 -27.87 27.47
C PHE A 15 -22.40 -27.87 26.76
N LEU A 16 -22.40 -27.59 25.45
CA LEU A 16 -21.19 -27.24 24.72
C LEU A 16 -20.81 -25.79 25.08
N PRO A 17 -19.56 -25.51 25.50
CA PRO A 17 -19.13 -24.14 25.72
C PRO A 17 -19.07 -23.41 24.38
N SER A 18 -19.86 -22.35 24.25
CA SER A 18 -19.77 -21.43 23.11
C SER A 18 -18.38 -20.80 23.12
N ALA A 19 -17.55 -21.10 22.11
CA ALA A 19 -16.32 -20.38 21.86
C ALA A 19 -16.69 -18.90 21.66
N ALA A 20 -16.34 -18.05 22.64
CA ALA A 20 -16.45 -16.62 22.49
C ALA A 20 -15.53 -16.21 21.33
N GLN A 21 -16.13 -15.77 20.22
CA GLN A 21 -15.39 -15.01 19.22
C GLN A 21 -14.83 -13.78 19.94
N ASP A 22 -13.49 -13.69 20.07
CA ASP A 22 -12.81 -12.49 20.51
C ASP A 22 -13.18 -11.34 19.57
N LYS A 23 -14.23 -10.60 19.93
CA LYS A 23 -14.57 -9.35 19.30
C LYS A 23 -13.39 -8.41 19.56
N LYS A 24 -12.56 -8.20 18.54
CA LYS A 24 -11.49 -7.19 18.53
C LYS A 24 -12.07 -5.91 19.16
N LYS A 25 -11.58 -5.55 20.35
CA LYS A 25 -12.02 -4.36 21.07
C LYS A 25 -11.85 -3.16 20.12
N PRO A 26 -12.88 -2.33 19.89
CA PRO A 26 -12.74 -1.16 19.03
C PRO A 26 -11.59 -0.30 19.55
N ALA A 27 -10.72 0.15 18.65
CA ALA A 27 -9.59 1.00 19.01
C ALA A 27 -10.11 2.23 19.78
N PRO A 28 -9.41 2.70 20.83
CA PRO A 28 -9.78 3.91 21.54
C PRO A 28 -9.98 5.06 20.55
N LYS A 29 -11.07 5.83 20.72
CA LYS A 29 -11.52 6.88 19.79
C LYS A 29 -10.46 7.96 19.47
N ASN A 30 -9.37 8.04 20.24
CA ASN A 30 -8.32 9.04 20.15
C ASN A 30 -6.89 8.44 20.03
N GLU A 31 -6.74 7.14 19.74
CA GLU A 31 -5.39 6.56 19.54
C GLU A 31 -4.76 7.16 18.27
N PRO A 32 -3.49 7.61 18.30
CA PRO A 32 -2.81 8.10 17.11
C PRO A 32 -2.57 6.94 16.14
N ARG A 33 -2.83 7.19 14.86
CA ARG A 33 -2.65 6.21 13.78
C ARG A 33 -2.01 6.85 12.57
N VAL A 34 -0.94 6.24 12.05
CA VAL A 34 -0.49 6.49 10.67
C VAL A 34 -1.29 5.60 9.73
N SER A 35 -1.87 6.18 8.70
CA SER A 35 -2.49 5.44 7.59
C SER A 35 -1.45 5.10 6.52
N PHE A 36 -0.75 6.10 5.98
CA PHE A 36 0.29 5.93 4.95
C PHE A 36 1.19 7.17 4.85
N ALA A 37 2.30 7.03 4.11
CA ALA A 37 3.18 8.13 3.75
C ALA A 37 3.09 8.46 2.24
N VAL A 38 3.37 9.71 1.88
CA VAL A 38 3.46 10.21 0.51
C VAL A 38 4.78 10.95 0.35
N PRO A 39 5.72 10.48 -0.49
CA PRO A 39 5.77 9.17 -1.17
C PRO A 39 5.82 7.97 -0.20
N LEU A 40 5.66 6.75 -0.74
CA LEU A 40 5.69 5.49 0.04
C LEU A 40 7.08 5.10 0.53
N GLY A 41 8.13 5.73 0.01
CA GLY A 41 9.50 5.45 0.44
C GLY A 41 10.47 6.61 0.30
N ALA A 42 11.67 6.38 0.81
CA ALA A 42 12.79 7.32 0.80
C ALA A 42 14.09 6.55 0.55
N ALA A 43 15.01 7.12 -0.23
CA ALA A 43 16.27 6.44 -0.56
C ALA A 43 17.32 6.66 0.56
N PRO A 44 18.15 5.63 0.88
CA PRO A 44 19.31 5.76 1.75
C PRO A 44 20.23 6.92 1.34
N GLY A 45 20.82 7.58 2.34
CA GLY A 45 21.73 8.70 2.16
C GLY A 45 21.09 10.00 1.67
N LYS A 46 19.75 10.04 1.52
CA LYS A 46 19.02 11.22 1.10
C LYS A 46 18.12 11.76 2.21
N THR A 47 17.90 13.07 2.16
CA THR A 47 16.78 13.72 2.83
C THR A 47 15.60 13.72 1.87
N THR A 48 14.44 13.25 2.33
CA THR A 48 13.20 13.17 1.57
C THR A 48 12.08 13.85 2.36
N LYS A 49 11.35 14.77 1.72
CA LYS A 49 10.13 15.32 2.31
C LYS A 49 9.01 14.30 2.17
N LEU A 50 8.36 13.96 3.28
CA LEU A 50 7.20 13.05 3.29
C LEU A 50 6.01 13.77 3.91
N THR A 51 4.82 13.51 3.37
CA THR A 51 3.55 13.77 4.05
C THR A 51 3.06 12.47 4.65
N ILE A 52 2.87 12.44 5.96
CA ILE A 52 2.28 11.30 6.68
C ILE A 52 0.81 11.62 6.92
N ARG A 53 -0.06 10.74 6.44
CA ARG A 53 -1.51 10.81 6.59
C ARG A 53 -1.97 9.89 7.72
N GLY A 54 -2.97 10.31 8.49
CA GLY A 54 -3.42 9.54 9.64
C GLY A 54 -4.57 10.15 10.42
N SER A 55 -4.80 9.63 11.63
CA SER A 55 -5.79 10.15 12.58
C SER A 55 -5.13 10.42 13.92
N ASN A 56 -5.56 11.51 14.57
CA ASN A 56 -5.04 11.95 15.88
C ASN A 56 -3.51 12.20 15.89
N ILE A 57 -2.92 12.62 14.76
CA ILE A 57 -1.48 12.96 14.64
C ILE A 57 -1.20 14.46 14.46
N GLU A 58 -2.24 15.30 14.46
CA GLU A 58 -2.14 16.76 14.31
C GLU A 58 -1.34 17.43 15.44
N ASP A 59 -1.25 16.79 16.61
CA ASP A 59 -0.50 17.27 17.78
C ASP A 59 0.87 16.61 17.95
N ALA A 60 1.35 15.88 16.94
CA ALA A 60 2.63 15.16 16.97
C ALA A 60 3.78 16.01 17.53
N LYS A 61 4.53 15.41 18.46
CA LYS A 61 5.69 16.02 19.13
C LYS A 61 7.00 15.58 18.49
N GLU A 62 7.06 14.34 18.02
CA GLU A 62 8.26 13.73 17.44
C GLU A 62 7.87 12.67 16.42
N VAL A 63 8.75 12.44 15.44
CA VAL A 63 8.73 11.23 14.61
C VAL A 63 10.05 10.51 14.82
N LYS A 64 10.01 9.30 15.38
CA LYS A 64 11.18 8.45 15.56
C LYS A 64 11.36 7.55 14.34
N VAL A 65 12.60 7.46 13.84
CA VAL A 65 13.01 6.42 12.90
C VAL A 65 13.57 5.26 13.72
N LEU A 66 12.98 4.08 13.60
CA LEU A 66 13.35 2.93 14.41
C LEU A 66 14.71 2.36 14.00
N ASP A 67 15.29 1.58 14.92
CA ASP A 67 16.57 0.86 14.76
C ASP A 67 17.76 1.77 14.41
N GLY A 68 17.66 3.07 14.68
CA GLY A 68 18.72 4.04 14.42
C GLY A 68 19.05 4.24 12.94
N GLN A 69 18.14 3.89 12.02
CA GLN A 69 18.39 3.90 10.57
C GLN A 69 18.24 5.30 9.92
N GLY A 70 17.97 6.33 10.72
CA GLY A 70 17.86 7.71 10.25
C GLY A 70 17.33 8.65 11.32
N SER A 71 16.86 9.82 10.87
CA SER A 71 16.24 10.85 11.70
C SER A 71 15.10 11.52 10.94
N ALA A 72 14.10 12.04 11.66
CA ALA A 72 13.01 12.80 11.06
C ALA A 72 12.79 14.12 11.79
N LYS A 73 12.43 15.16 11.03
CA LYS A 73 12.08 16.50 11.54
C LYS A 73 10.68 16.86 11.07
N ILE A 74 9.79 17.22 12.00
CA ILE A 74 8.46 17.72 11.66
C ILE A 74 8.58 19.14 11.10
N LEU A 75 7.98 19.36 9.93
CA LEU A 75 7.91 20.66 9.25
C LEU A 75 6.57 21.35 9.49
N SER A 76 5.48 20.60 9.37
CA SER A 76 4.13 21.10 9.58
C SER A 76 3.21 19.97 10.07
N LYS A 77 2.08 20.32 10.68
CA LYS A 77 1.08 19.39 11.19
C LYS A 77 -0.29 20.05 11.29
N GLY A 78 -1.35 19.27 11.12
CA GLY A 78 -2.71 19.79 11.25
C GLY A 78 -3.77 18.84 10.74
N LYS A 79 -5.00 19.35 10.65
CA LYS A 79 -6.11 18.68 9.97
C LYS A 79 -5.84 18.62 8.47
N ALA A 80 -6.40 17.60 7.82
CA ALA A 80 -6.23 17.36 6.40
C ALA A 80 -7.58 17.05 5.75
N GLY A 81 -7.76 17.48 4.51
CA GLY A 81 -8.96 17.16 3.73
C GLY A 81 -9.08 15.64 3.52
N VAL A 82 -10.30 15.14 3.51
CA VAL A 82 -10.61 13.71 3.34
C VAL A 82 -11.34 13.52 2.00
N PRO A 83 -10.60 13.22 0.92
CA PRO A 83 -11.23 12.80 -0.34
C PRO A 83 -12.25 11.68 -0.09
N ASP A 84 -13.37 11.73 -0.81
CA ASP A 84 -14.48 10.77 -0.74
C ASP A 84 -15.13 10.61 0.65
N LYS A 85 -14.84 11.54 1.58
CA LYS A 85 -15.40 11.60 2.94
C LYS A 85 -15.19 10.30 3.75
N ASN A 86 -14.14 9.54 3.46
CA ASN A 86 -13.80 8.31 4.18
C ASN A 86 -12.50 8.48 5.01
N PRO A 87 -12.58 9.02 6.24
CA PRO A 87 -11.40 9.29 7.07
C PRO A 87 -10.72 8.01 7.56
N ASP A 88 -11.43 6.89 7.61
CA ASP A 88 -10.83 5.60 7.97
C ASP A 88 -9.81 5.14 6.91
N LYS A 89 -10.07 5.45 5.63
CA LYS A 89 -9.19 5.13 4.52
C LYS A 89 -7.95 6.02 4.49
N VAL A 90 -8.13 7.34 4.55
CA VAL A 90 -7.05 8.30 4.25
C VAL A 90 -6.57 9.17 5.42
N GLY A 91 -7.21 9.06 6.57
CA GLY A 91 -6.96 9.93 7.72
C GLY A 91 -7.48 11.36 7.52
N ASP A 92 -7.84 12.02 8.61
CA ASP A 92 -8.33 13.41 8.70
C ASP A 92 -7.26 14.39 9.21
N THR A 93 -6.04 13.89 9.43
CA THR A 93 -4.90 14.65 9.94
C THR A 93 -3.65 14.32 9.14
N GLN A 94 -2.70 15.24 9.12
CA GLN A 94 -1.41 15.04 8.46
C GLN A 94 -0.27 15.72 9.18
N ILE A 95 0.93 15.20 8.97
CA ILE A 95 2.19 15.87 9.29
C ILE A 95 3.11 15.84 8.07
N GLU A 96 3.79 16.93 7.78
CA GLU A 96 4.90 16.93 6.83
C GLU A 96 6.20 16.80 7.61
N ILE A 97 7.10 15.93 7.14
CA ILE A 97 8.41 15.71 7.73
C ILE A 97 9.52 15.81 6.69
N GLU A 98 10.72 16.18 7.15
CA GLU A 98 11.97 15.83 6.48
C GLU A 98 12.49 14.53 7.09
N LEU A 99 12.52 13.45 6.31
CA LEU A 99 13.12 12.18 6.69
C LEU A 99 14.53 12.10 6.09
N LYS A 100 15.55 11.93 6.92
CA LYS A 100 16.92 11.66 6.49
C LYS A 100 17.29 10.24 6.85
N LEU A 101 17.48 9.39 5.84
CA LEU A 101 17.98 8.03 6.03
C LEU A 101 19.50 8.01 6.03
N ASN A 102 20.08 7.09 6.80
CA ASN A 102 21.52 6.83 6.77
C ASN A 102 21.96 6.34 5.37
N ASP A 103 23.24 6.50 5.02
CA ASP A 103 23.78 6.01 3.74
C ASP A 103 23.65 4.50 3.58
N LYS A 104 23.74 3.78 4.71
CA LYS A 104 23.54 2.33 4.79
C LYS A 104 22.35 2.06 5.68
N VAL A 105 21.30 1.56 5.07
CA VAL A 105 20.08 1.07 5.72
C VAL A 105 20.08 -0.45 5.61
N VAL A 106 19.69 -1.13 6.68
CA VAL A 106 19.54 -2.58 6.75
C VAL A 106 18.13 -2.95 6.31
N GLY A 107 18.03 -3.72 5.22
CA GLY A 107 16.76 -4.23 4.70
C GLY A 107 16.09 -3.31 3.67
N ALA A 108 14.94 -3.77 3.16
CA ALA A 108 14.16 -3.09 2.12
C ALA A 108 13.22 -1.99 2.65
N ALA A 109 13.21 -1.78 3.96
CA ALA A 109 12.29 -0.89 4.65
C ALA A 109 12.89 -0.40 5.97
N VAL A 110 12.47 0.80 6.40
CA VAL A 110 12.62 1.29 7.78
C VAL A 110 11.24 1.51 8.37
N ALA A 111 11.12 1.46 9.69
CA ALA A 111 9.89 1.81 10.37
C ALA A 111 9.99 3.19 11.04
N ILE A 112 8.88 3.93 11.04
CA ILE A 112 8.72 5.18 11.78
C ILE A 112 7.61 5.05 12.82
N VAL A 113 7.72 5.82 13.89
CA VAL A 113 6.68 5.96 14.92
C VAL A 113 6.42 7.45 15.14
N VAL A 114 5.15 7.86 15.13
CA VAL A 114 4.74 9.22 15.46
C VAL A 114 4.34 9.26 16.93
N ILE A 115 4.91 10.21 17.67
CA ILE A 115 4.65 10.37 19.10
C ILE A 115 3.76 11.59 19.31
N THR A 116 2.65 11.39 20.01
CA THR A 116 1.69 12.44 20.35
C THR A 116 1.45 12.48 21.86
N PRO A 117 0.80 13.52 22.41
CA PRO A 117 0.41 13.53 23.83
C PRO A 117 -0.50 12.35 24.23
N ASN A 118 -1.20 11.74 23.27
CA ASN A 118 -2.16 10.65 23.50
C ASN A 118 -1.55 9.25 23.28
N GLY A 119 -0.24 9.17 22.99
CA GLY A 119 0.47 7.91 22.81
C GLY A 119 1.35 7.87 21.57
N GLU A 120 1.84 6.68 21.26
CA GLU A 120 2.64 6.40 20.08
C GLU A 120 1.81 5.65 19.05
N THR A 121 2.04 5.92 17.76
CA THR A 121 1.45 5.09 16.69
C THR A 121 2.08 3.70 16.68
N LYS A 122 1.40 2.74 16.07
CA LYS A 122 2.09 1.52 15.61
C LYS A 122 3.22 1.89 14.63
N PRO A 123 4.29 1.09 14.55
CA PRO A 123 5.34 1.28 13.55
C PRO A 123 4.74 1.27 12.13
N HIS A 124 5.09 2.28 11.34
CA HIS A 124 4.70 2.40 9.94
C HIS A 124 5.91 2.26 9.02
N VAL A 125 5.79 1.47 7.96
CA VAL A 125 6.88 1.12 7.06
C VAL A 125 7.09 2.22 6.01
N ILE A 126 8.35 2.62 5.83
CA ILE A 126 8.82 3.45 4.72
C ILE A 126 9.78 2.59 3.88
N LEU A 127 9.49 2.46 2.59
CA LEU A 127 10.28 1.65 1.67
C LEU A 127 11.63 2.34 1.37
N THR A 128 12.70 1.56 1.25
CA THR A 128 14.07 2.12 1.14
C THR A 128 14.68 1.95 -0.25
N GLN A 129 14.06 1.14 -1.12
CA GLN A 129 14.57 0.96 -2.47
C GLN A 129 14.55 2.30 -3.23
N PRO A 130 15.65 2.71 -3.88
CA PRO A 130 15.66 3.89 -4.73
C PRO A 130 14.62 3.76 -5.84
N ALA A 131 13.89 4.84 -6.10
CA ALA A 131 12.86 4.91 -7.14
C ALA A 131 13.11 6.12 -8.04
N VAL A 132 12.68 6.00 -9.29
CA VAL A 132 12.54 7.14 -10.20
C VAL A 132 11.10 7.66 -10.12
N PRO A 133 10.87 8.97 -10.24
CA PRO A 133 9.50 9.48 -10.29
C PRO A 133 8.81 9.04 -11.58
N GLU A 134 7.49 8.86 -11.52
CA GLU A 134 6.64 8.90 -12.69
C GLU A 134 6.82 10.22 -13.46
N LYS A 135 6.51 10.20 -14.75
CA LYS A 135 6.59 11.38 -15.61
C LYS A 135 5.32 11.53 -16.43
N GLU A 136 4.48 12.43 -15.95
CA GLU A 136 3.30 12.91 -16.65
C GLU A 136 3.63 13.76 -17.89
N LEU A 137 2.83 13.72 -18.97
CA LEU A 137 1.66 12.86 -19.16
C LEU A 137 2.07 11.45 -19.63
N ASN A 138 1.46 10.41 -19.07
CA ASN A 138 1.69 9.00 -19.44
C ASN A 138 0.38 8.19 -19.58
N ASP A 139 -0.73 8.88 -19.87
CA ASP A 139 -2.13 8.43 -19.93
C ASP A 139 -2.47 7.40 -21.03
N GLY A 140 -1.47 6.83 -21.72
CA GLY A 140 -1.70 5.95 -22.87
C GLY A 140 -0.42 5.47 -23.56
N PHE A 141 -0.56 4.51 -24.47
CA PHE A 141 0.59 3.87 -25.15
C PHE A 141 1.48 4.86 -25.92
N PRO A 142 0.95 5.90 -26.62
CA PRO A 142 1.79 6.88 -27.31
C PRO A 142 2.64 7.73 -26.37
N SER A 143 2.13 8.03 -25.17
CA SER A 143 2.79 8.84 -24.14
C SER A 143 3.51 8.01 -23.08
N ALA A 144 3.47 6.68 -23.17
CA ALA A 144 4.01 5.79 -22.15
C ALA A 144 5.46 6.12 -21.77
N GLN A 145 5.71 6.24 -20.47
CA GLN A 145 7.04 6.50 -19.91
C GLN A 145 7.96 5.32 -20.21
N ALA A 146 9.06 5.58 -20.91
CA ALA A 146 10.08 4.56 -21.13
C ALA A 146 10.83 4.25 -19.82
N ILE A 147 10.93 2.97 -19.48
CA ILE A 147 11.65 2.48 -18.30
C ILE A 147 12.67 1.41 -18.70
N THR A 148 13.77 1.30 -17.94
CA THR A 148 14.81 0.29 -18.14
C THR A 148 14.84 -0.64 -16.93
N LEU A 149 14.67 -1.94 -17.16
CA LEU A 149 14.60 -2.94 -16.10
C LEU A 149 16.00 -3.36 -15.61
N PRO A 150 16.20 -3.64 -14.31
CA PRO A 150 15.20 -3.56 -13.23
C PRO A 150 15.00 -2.12 -12.71
N ILE A 151 13.78 -1.79 -12.28
CA ILE A 151 13.42 -0.43 -11.85
C ILE A 151 12.37 -0.43 -10.74
N VAL A 152 12.32 0.68 -10.00
CA VAL A 152 11.17 1.07 -9.19
C VAL A 152 10.72 2.45 -9.65
N VAL A 153 9.45 2.59 -10.00
CA VAL A 153 8.82 3.88 -10.24
C VAL A 153 8.02 4.28 -9.01
N GLU A 154 8.15 5.51 -8.55
CA GLU A 154 7.29 6.13 -7.53
C GLU A 154 6.32 7.05 -8.24
N GLY A 155 5.02 6.82 -8.05
CA GLY A 155 3.97 7.55 -8.75
C GLY A 155 2.68 7.67 -7.97
N SER A 156 1.67 8.23 -8.59
CA SER A 156 0.32 8.31 -8.06
C SER A 156 -0.71 8.44 -9.17
N ILE A 157 -1.84 7.73 -9.05
CA ILE A 157 -3.01 7.95 -9.92
C ILE A 157 -3.63 9.30 -9.53
N GLN A 158 -3.27 10.38 -10.22
CA GLN A 158 -3.37 11.77 -9.74
C GLN A 158 -4.81 12.30 -9.78
N ARG A 159 -5.67 11.71 -10.61
CA ARG A 159 -7.05 12.16 -10.85
C ARG A 159 -7.94 10.99 -11.24
N GLN A 160 -9.26 11.22 -11.23
CA GLN A 160 -10.19 10.22 -11.73
C GLN A 160 -9.88 9.84 -13.19
N GLN A 161 -10.03 8.55 -13.49
CA GLN A 161 -9.77 7.96 -14.81
C GLN A 161 -8.33 8.18 -15.32
N ASP A 162 -7.40 8.37 -14.40
CA ASP A 162 -5.98 8.44 -14.72
C ASP A 162 -5.40 7.05 -14.97
N VAL A 163 -4.45 6.97 -15.91
CA VAL A 163 -3.89 5.71 -16.41
C VAL A 163 -2.39 5.86 -16.56
N ASP A 164 -1.63 5.26 -15.67
CA ASP A 164 -0.18 5.30 -15.78
C ASP A 164 0.33 4.19 -16.70
N VAL A 165 0.87 4.58 -17.86
CA VAL A 165 1.47 3.63 -18.81
C VAL A 165 2.99 3.72 -18.84
N PHE A 166 3.63 2.57 -18.69
CA PHE A 166 5.07 2.38 -18.80
C PHE A 166 5.41 1.45 -19.96
N LYS A 167 6.50 1.72 -20.67
CA LYS A 167 7.00 0.87 -21.76
C LYS A 167 8.43 0.42 -21.54
N PHE A 168 8.73 -0.82 -21.90
CA PHE A 168 10.07 -1.41 -21.80
C PHE A 168 10.32 -2.41 -22.92
N GLU A 169 11.59 -2.65 -23.22
CA GLU A 169 12.02 -3.70 -24.14
C GLU A 169 12.40 -4.97 -23.38
N ALA A 170 12.05 -6.12 -23.94
CA ALA A 170 12.40 -7.41 -23.37
C ALA A 170 12.53 -8.52 -24.43
N LYS A 171 13.06 -9.66 -24.00
CA LYS A 171 13.38 -10.81 -24.86
C LYS A 171 12.43 -11.98 -24.66
N LYS A 172 12.23 -12.78 -25.72
CA LYS A 172 11.50 -14.04 -25.64
C LYS A 172 12.09 -14.93 -24.55
N GLY A 173 11.23 -15.50 -23.72
CA GLY A 173 11.61 -16.38 -22.61
C GLY A 173 12.07 -15.64 -21.35
N GLN A 174 12.23 -14.32 -21.39
CA GLN A 174 12.50 -13.52 -20.18
C GLN A 174 11.29 -13.60 -19.24
N LYS A 175 11.57 -13.82 -17.96
CA LYS A 175 10.56 -13.79 -16.90
C LYS A 175 10.39 -12.35 -16.43
N LEU A 176 9.21 -11.79 -16.67
CA LEU A 176 8.80 -10.51 -16.11
C LEU A 176 8.27 -10.72 -14.69
N PHE A 177 8.75 -9.89 -13.77
CA PHE A 177 8.12 -9.66 -12.48
C PHE A 177 7.73 -8.19 -12.39
N ALA A 178 6.43 -7.92 -12.24
CA ALA A 178 5.91 -6.56 -12.03
C ALA A 178 4.95 -6.55 -10.83
N GLU A 179 5.24 -5.74 -9.82
CA GLU A 179 4.44 -5.65 -8.58
C GLU A 179 4.13 -4.20 -8.26
N VAL A 180 2.88 -3.93 -7.91
CA VAL A 180 2.44 -2.66 -7.36
C VAL A 180 2.48 -2.75 -5.84
N LEU A 181 3.19 -1.82 -5.20
CA LEU A 181 3.18 -1.62 -3.76
C LEU A 181 2.32 -0.38 -3.48
N ALA A 182 1.14 -0.58 -2.90
CA ALA A 182 0.24 0.53 -2.62
C ALA A 182 -0.63 0.28 -1.38
N SER A 183 -1.73 -0.44 -1.53
CA SER A 183 -2.74 -0.65 -0.49
C SER A 183 -2.20 -1.36 0.74
N ARG A 184 -1.22 -2.28 0.59
CA ARG A 184 -0.57 -2.93 1.74
C ARG A 184 0.27 -1.97 2.56
N HIS A 185 0.64 -0.83 1.97
CA HIS A 185 1.32 0.30 2.64
C HIS A 185 0.34 1.43 3.00
N GLY A 186 -0.96 1.15 2.95
CA GLY A 186 -2.04 2.04 3.36
C GLY A 186 -2.50 3.04 2.30
N SER A 187 -1.94 3.01 1.09
CA SER A 187 -2.46 3.80 -0.03
C SER A 187 -3.93 3.47 -0.29
N PRO A 188 -4.78 4.46 -0.62
CA PRO A 188 -6.16 4.20 -0.98
C PRO A 188 -6.33 3.46 -2.31
N LEU A 189 -5.28 3.40 -3.14
CA LEU A 189 -5.29 2.77 -4.47
C LEU A 189 -5.73 1.31 -4.40
N ASP A 190 -6.63 0.96 -5.31
CA ASP A 190 -7.08 -0.40 -5.63
C ASP A 190 -6.47 -0.75 -6.99
N ALA A 191 -5.27 -1.32 -7.00
CA ALA A 191 -4.44 -1.32 -8.20
C ALA A 191 -4.90 -2.38 -9.21
N ILE A 192 -5.12 -2.02 -10.47
CA ILE A 192 -5.16 -2.98 -11.59
C ILE A 192 -3.93 -2.77 -12.46
N LEU A 193 -3.12 -3.82 -12.61
CA LEU A 193 -1.97 -3.85 -13.50
C LEU A 193 -2.27 -4.73 -14.70
N THR A 194 -2.05 -4.20 -15.90
CA THR A 194 -2.24 -4.93 -17.16
C THR A 194 -0.98 -4.92 -18.01
N LEU A 195 -0.56 -6.08 -18.51
CA LEU A 195 0.55 -6.26 -19.44
C LEU A 195 0.02 -6.36 -20.87
N TYR A 196 0.56 -5.54 -21.77
CA TYR A 196 0.28 -5.58 -23.20
C TYR A 196 1.54 -5.82 -24.03
N ASP A 197 1.37 -6.44 -25.21
CA ASP A 197 2.41 -6.52 -26.23
C ASP A 197 2.45 -5.25 -27.12
N ALA A 198 3.41 -5.21 -28.06
CA ALA A 198 3.58 -4.11 -29.00
C ALA A 198 2.38 -3.86 -29.94
N LYS A 199 1.46 -4.82 -30.07
CA LYS A 199 0.23 -4.71 -30.88
C LYS A 199 -0.97 -4.27 -30.04
N GLY A 200 -0.78 -4.05 -28.75
CA GLY A 200 -1.84 -3.75 -27.79
C GLY A 200 -2.68 -4.97 -27.39
N GLN A 201 -2.21 -6.19 -27.66
CA GLN A 201 -2.86 -7.38 -27.14
C GLN A 201 -2.55 -7.50 -25.65
N GLN A 202 -3.61 -7.62 -24.84
CA GLN A 202 -3.47 -7.94 -23.42
C GLN A 202 -2.91 -9.35 -23.27
N LEU A 203 -1.82 -9.48 -22.52
CA LEU A 203 -1.14 -10.74 -22.22
C LEU A 203 -1.46 -11.24 -20.80
N ALA A 204 -1.57 -10.33 -19.84
CA ALA A 204 -1.90 -10.63 -18.45
C ALA A 204 -2.57 -9.42 -17.77
N VAL A 205 -3.36 -9.68 -16.75
CA VAL A 205 -3.97 -8.65 -15.89
C VAL A 205 -4.08 -9.19 -14.47
N ASN A 206 -3.94 -8.31 -13.48
CA ASN A 206 -4.20 -8.63 -12.09
C ASN A 206 -4.63 -7.36 -11.32
N ASP A 207 -5.56 -7.52 -10.38
CA ASP A 207 -6.10 -6.50 -9.49
C ASP A 207 -5.76 -6.78 -8.02
N ASP A 208 -5.99 -8.01 -7.56
CA ASP A 208 -5.75 -8.44 -6.17
C ASP A 208 -4.92 -9.73 -6.14
N PHE A 209 -3.58 -9.65 -6.09
CA PHE A 209 -2.80 -10.91 -6.06
C PHE A 209 -2.82 -11.64 -4.71
N ALA A 210 -3.22 -10.97 -3.62
CA ALA A 210 -3.36 -11.57 -2.29
C ALA A 210 -4.65 -11.15 -1.61
N LYS A 211 -5.08 -11.90 -0.59
CA LYS A 211 -6.41 -11.73 0.03
C LYS A 211 -6.51 -10.57 1.02
N ASP A 212 -5.38 -10.10 1.54
CA ASP A 212 -5.30 -9.13 2.63
C ASP A 212 -4.99 -7.70 2.17
N HIS A 213 -4.78 -7.50 0.87
CA HIS A 213 -4.51 -6.20 0.28
C HIS A 213 -4.94 -6.17 -1.19
N ARG A 214 -5.06 -4.97 -1.76
CA ARG A 214 -5.56 -4.65 -3.10
C ARG A 214 -4.44 -4.21 -4.05
N ASP A 215 -3.34 -4.94 -3.95
CA ASP A 215 -2.15 -4.70 -4.77
C ASP A 215 -2.16 -5.71 -5.90
N ALA A 216 -1.66 -5.27 -7.07
CA ALA A 216 -1.53 -6.09 -8.25
C ALA A 216 -0.10 -6.64 -8.43
N LYS A 217 0.00 -7.85 -8.99
CA LYS A 217 1.27 -8.47 -9.39
C LYS A 217 1.11 -9.32 -10.65
N ILE A 218 2.06 -9.18 -11.57
CA ILE A 218 2.20 -10.00 -12.78
C ILE A 218 3.54 -10.74 -12.74
N GLU A 219 3.47 -12.05 -12.89
CA GLU A 219 4.62 -12.90 -13.22
C GLU A 219 4.35 -13.57 -14.57
N PHE A 220 5.19 -13.30 -15.58
CA PHE A 220 4.89 -13.71 -16.96
C PHE A 220 6.14 -14.08 -17.75
N VAL A 221 6.06 -15.12 -18.59
CA VAL A 221 7.14 -15.49 -19.51
C VAL A 221 6.86 -14.85 -20.87
N LEU A 222 7.70 -13.91 -21.28
CA LEU A 222 7.46 -13.10 -22.47
C LEU A 222 7.58 -13.95 -23.76
N PRO A 223 6.59 -13.89 -24.67
CA PRO A 223 6.50 -14.84 -25.78
C PRO A 223 7.39 -14.47 -26.98
N ALA A 224 7.82 -13.21 -27.06
CA ALA A 224 8.57 -12.67 -28.18
C ALA A 224 9.57 -11.60 -27.73
N ASP A 225 10.53 -11.29 -28.59
CA ASP A 225 11.33 -10.08 -28.47
C ASP A 225 10.46 -8.86 -28.83
N GLY A 226 10.62 -7.77 -28.11
CA GLY A 226 10.00 -6.50 -28.49
C GLY A 226 9.67 -5.58 -27.33
N VAL A 227 8.84 -4.59 -27.65
CA VAL A 227 8.30 -3.62 -26.69
C VAL A 227 7.07 -4.21 -26.01
N TYR A 228 6.98 -3.98 -24.70
CA TYR A 228 5.84 -4.31 -23.86
C TYR A 228 5.40 -3.09 -23.09
N PHE A 229 4.14 -3.09 -22.65
CA PHE A 229 3.55 -2.01 -21.87
C PHE A 229 2.94 -2.56 -20.59
N LEU A 230 3.13 -1.82 -19.49
CA LEU A 230 2.38 -1.99 -18.25
C LEU A 230 1.46 -0.78 -18.11
N ALA A 231 0.15 -1.01 -18.00
CA ALA A 231 -0.82 0.01 -17.67
C ALA A 231 -1.32 -0.22 -16.23
N LEU A 232 -1.32 0.84 -15.43
CA LEU A 232 -1.78 0.85 -14.05
C LEU A 232 -2.95 1.82 -13.90
N ILE A 233 -4.04 1.35 -13.30
CA ILE A 233 -5.22 2.15 -12.97
C ILE A 233 -5.70 1.84 -11.55
N ASP A 234 -6.62 2.66 -11.04
CA ASP A 234 -7.48 2.29 -9.92
C ASP A 234 -8.70 1.47 -10.43
N ALA A 235 -9.05 0.39 -9.73
CA ALA A 235 -10.14 -0.52 -10.10
C ALA A 235 -11.53 0.14 -10.17
N HIS A 236 -11.67 1.32 -9.56
CA HIS A 236 -12.91 2.08 -9.49
C HIS A 236 -12.77 3.44 -10.18
N ASP A 237 -11.75 3.63 -11.03
CA ASP A 237 -11.43 4.89 -11.72
C ASP A 237 -11.21 6.09 -10.79
N ASN A 238 -10.90 5.85 -9.51
CA ASN A 238 -10.58 6.93 -8.58
C ASN A 238 -9.15 7.42 -8.80
N GLY A 239 -8.89 8.65 -8.34
CA GLY A 239 -7.54 9.16 -8.27
C GLY A 239 -7.45 10.47 -7.51
N SER A 240 -6.29 10.68 -6.91
CA SER A 240 -5.84 11.91 -6.27
C SER A 240 -4.35 11.75 -5.97
N ASN A 241 -3.66 12.84 -5.63
CA ASN A 241 -2.28 12.80 -5.15
C ASN A 241 -2.05 11.93 -3.88
N LEU A 242 -3.10 11.32 -3.32
CA LEU A 242 -3.02 10.33 -2.24
C LEU A 242 -2.98 8.89 -2.75
N HIS A 243 -3.37 8.59 -3.99
CA HIS A 243 -3.34 7.25 -4.60
C HIS A 243 -1.93 6.90 -5.07
N VAL A 244 -0.98 7.02 -4.14
CA VAL A 244 0.44 6.77 -4.37
C VAL A 244 0.72 5.29 -4.53
N TYR A 245 1.73 4.97 -5.31
CA TYR A 245 2.21 3.62 -5.51
C TYR A 245 3.71 3.59 -5.75
N ARG A 246 4.29 2.40 -5.57
CA ARG A 246 5.55 2.05 -6.22
C ARG A 246 5.34 0.88 -7.17
N LEU A 247 5.75 1.03 -8.42
CA LEU A 247 5.76 -0.06 -9.40
C LEU A 247 7.18 -0.64 -9.46
N VAL A 248 7.34 -1.87 -9.00
CA VAL A 248 8.60 -2.62 -9.03
C VAL A 248 8.60 -3.54 -10.24
N VAL A 249 9.57 -3.39 -11.15
CA VAL A 249 9.65 -4.18 -12.38
C VAL A 249 11.05 -4.77 -12.58
N LYS A 250 11.15 -6.08 -12.85
CA LYS A 250 12.40 -6.84 -13.00
C LYS A 250 12.30 -7.89 -14.10
#